data_AF-A0A1F6L7C9-F1
#
_entry.id   AF-A0A1F6L7C9-F1
#
_cell.length_a   1.000
_cell.length_b   1.000
_cell.length_c   1.000
_cell.angle_alpha   90.00
_cell.angle_beta   90.00
_cell.angle_gamma   90.00
#
_symmetry.space_group_name_H-M   'P 1'
#
loop_
_entity.id
_entity.type
_entity.pdbx_description
1 polymer ?
#
loop_
_entity_poly.entity_id
_entity_poly.type
_entity_poly.pdbx_seq_one_letter_code
_entity_poly.pdbx_strand_id
1 'polypeptide(L)'
;MWNASFVNIKELVLKRAAGRTPLRIHDLIGDTKVSRQAIHKHIKELVRQGKLRKLGETRGVFYVRADTPPAPAVTVSKTYLRKGLAEDEVFDRMRRIHRLKELLPLNVLDLFRYAFTEILNNAIEHSRSTRVRVLLHIDPYLARFVVEDAGTGIFATIRNKFHLPDEYTALQELLKGKTTTAARGHTGEGIFFTSRAADSMEIMSHQIGLTYDNRIDDVFVREIRQKRGTRVAFEISRRSRKKLETVFEAFAGRQFDYQFARTSVRVKLFKGTADFYVSRSEARRLLHGLDRFKHIVLDFKGIRGIGQGFADELFRVFAARHPRIALEPVHANAAVAAMIRHAMNPGAVPGRIRR
;
A
#
# COMPACT_ATOMS: atom_id res chain seq x y z
N MET A 1 7.35 -26.77 -40.80
CA MET A 1 8.26 -25.82 -40.11
C MET A 1 7.50 -24.54 -39.82
N TRP A 2 7.66 -24.01 -38.61
CA TRP A 2 6.67 -23.23 -37.87
C TRP A 2 6.30 -21.84 -38.45
N ASN A 3 5.00 -21.61 -38.59
CA ASN A 3 4.37 -20.31 -38.88
C ASN A 3 4.41 -19.42 -37.62
N ALA A 4 5.08 -18.28 -37.71
CA ALA A 4 4.93 -17.21 -36.74
C ALA A 4 3.60 -16.49 -36.96
N SER A 5 2.56 -16.89 -36.23
CA SER A 5 1.26 -16.20 -36.25
C SER A 5 1.42 -14.74 -35.82
N PHE A 6 1.17 -13.80 -36.74
CA PHE A 6 0.99 -12.39 -36.42
C PHE A 6 -0.22 -12.26 -35.47
N VAL A 7 0.01 -12.05 -34.19
CA VAL A 7 -1.06 -11.80 -33.22
C VAL A 7 -1.71 -10.47 -33.57
N ASN A 8 -2.95 -10.48 -34.06
CA ASN A 8 -3.74 -9.29 -34.28
C ASN A 8 -4.08 -8.63 -32.93
N ILE A 9 -3.31 -7.59 -32.56
CA ILE A 9 -3.41 -6.91 -31.26
C ILE A 9 -4.83 -6.37 -31.02
N LYS A 10 -5.51 -5.87 -32.06
CA LYS A 10 -6.87 -5.33 -31.92
C LYS A 10 -7.87 -6.43 -31.56
N GLU A 11 -7.73 -7.60 -32.17
CA GLU A 11 -8.60 -8.76 -31.92
C GLU A 11 -8.36 -9.34 -30.52
N LEU A 12 -7.10 -9.44 -30.10
CA LEU A 12 -6.74 -9.85 -28.74
C LEU A 12 -7.31 -8.89 -27.69
N VAL A 13 -7.20 -7.58 -27.92
CA VAL A 13 -7.77 -6.53 -27.06
C VAL A 13 -9.29 -6.68 -26.95
N LEU A 14 -9.99 -6.87 -28.08
CA LEU A 14 -11.44 -7.05 -28.08
C LEU A 14 -11.89 -8.35 -27.40
N LYS A 15 -11.14 -9.44 -27.60
CA LYS A 15 -11.39 -10.74 -26.94
C LYS A 15 -11.21 -10.65 -25.43
N ARG A 16 -10.17 -9.94 -24.97
CA ARG A 16 -9.93 -9.71 -23.53
C ARG A 16 -10.97 -8.78 -22.92
N ALA A 17 -11.35 -7.72 -23.63
CA ALA A 17 -12.40 -6.81 -23.19
C ALA A 17 -13.81 -7.44 -23.20
N ALA A 18 -14.03 -8.53 -23.94
CA ALA A 18 -15.25 -9.34 -23.91
C ALA A 18 -15.34 -10.27 -22.70
N GLY A 19 -14.22 -10.53 -22.02
CA GLY A 19 -14.18 -11.39 -20.85
C GLY A 19 -14.92 -10.77 -19.67
N ARG A 20 -15.18 -11.58 -18.65
CA ARG A 20 -15.81 -11.10 -17.40
C ARG A 20 -14.90 -10.15 -16.59
N THR A 21 -13.70 -9.82 -17.04
CA THR A 21 -12.70 -9.00 -16.34
C THR A 21 -12.42 -7.75 -17.17
N PRO A 22 -12.32 -6.54 -16.58
CA PRO A 22 -12.00 -5.35 -17.33
C PRO A 22 -10.59 -5.43 -17.85
N LEU A 23 -10.38 -4.93 -19.05
CA LEU A 23 -9.07 -4.89 -19.65
C LEU A 23 -8.27 -3.73 -19.08
N ARG A 24 -7.17 -4.00 -18.36
CA ARG A 24 -6.14 -2.99 -18.07
C ARG A 24 -4.99 -3.15 -19.06
N ILE A 25 -4.28 -2.06 -19.33
CA ILE A 25 -3.13 -2.08 -20.26
C ILE A 25 -2.06 -3.08 -19.79
N HIS A 26 -1.84 -3.18 -18.47
CA HIS A 26 -0.87 -4.11 -17.89
C HIS A 26 -1.20 -5.58 -18.22
N ASP A 27 -2.49 -5.93 -18.30
CA ASP A 27 -2.95 -7.29 -18.57
C ASP A 27 -2.64 -7.75 -20.00
N LEU A 28 -2.24 -6.82 -20.88
CA LEU A 28 -1.87 -7.09 -22.27
C LEU A 28 -0.35 -7.18 -22.47
N ILE A 29 0.44 -6.62 -21.55
CA ILE A 29 1.91 -6.55 -21.67
C ILE A 29 2.52 -7.93 -21.42
N GLY A 30 1.97 -8.73 -20.50
CA GLY A 30 2.47 -10.07 -20.20
C GLY A 30 2.25 -11.08 -21.33
N ASP A 31 1.20 -10.89 -22.14
CA ASP A 31 0.75 -11.86 -23.14
C ASP A 31 1.13 -11.48 -24.58
N THR A 32 1.71 -10.30 -24.77
CA THR A 32 2.14 -9.82 -26.09
C THR A 32 3.59 -9.39 -26.04
N LYS A 33 4.41 -9.80 -27.02
CA LYS A 33 5.78 -9.28 -27.22
C LYS A 33 5.76 -7.83 -27.76
N VAL A 34 4.77 -7.04 -27.38
CA VAL A 34 4.43 -5.75 -27.97
C VAL A 34 4.69 -4.64 -26.95
N SER A 35 5.27 -3.52 -27.40
CA SER A 35 5.55 -2.40 -26.52
C SER A 35 4.27 -1.78 -25.96
N ARG A 36 4.34 -1.28 -24.73
CA ARG A 36 3.23 -0.57 -24.06
C ARG A 36 2.68 0.57 -24.92
N GLN A 37 3.55 1.26 -25.66
CA GLN A 37 3.17 2.36 -26.56
C GLN A 37 2.31 1.87 -27.73
N ALA A 38 2.65 0.74 -28.35
CA ALA A 38 1.89 0.16 -29.44
C ALA A 38 0.50 -0.33 -28.97
N ILE A 39 0.41 -0.97 -27.80
CA ILE A 39 -0.86 -1.35 -27.18
C ILE A 39 -1.74 -0.10 -26.94
N HIS A 40 -1.15 0.98 -26.43
CA HIS A 40 -1.84 2.24 -26.20
C HIS A 40 -2.43 2.83 -27.49
N LYS A 41 -1.68 2.78 -28.60
CA LYS A 41 -2.14 3.23 -29.91
C LYS A 41 -3.36 2.43 -30.38
N HIS A 42 -3.33 1.10 -30.24
CA HIS A 42 -4.45 0.23 -30.62
C HIS A 42 -5.69 0.43 -29.76
N ILE A 43 -5.54 0.60 -28.45
CA ILE A 43 -6.66 0.87 -27.54
C ILE A 43 -7.28 2.25 -27.84
N LYS A 44 -6.46 3.29 -28.04
CA LYS A 44 -6.96 4.64 -28.38
C LYS A 44 -7.77 4.60 -29.67
N GLU A 45 -7.30 3.84 -30.66
CA GLU A 45 -8.03 3.62 -31.91
C GLU A 45 -9.37 2.90 -31.69
N LEU A 46 -9.39 1.83 -30.89
CA LEU A 46 -10.63 1.08 -30.61
C LEU A 46 -11.64 1.87 -29.77
N VAL A 47 -11.17 2.77 -28.90
CA VAL A 47 -12.04 3.73 -28.19
C VAL A 47 -12.60 4.76 -29.16
N ARG A 48 -11.77 5.32 -30.06
CA ARG A 48 -12.21 6.25 -31.11
C ARG A 48 -13.24 5.63 -32.05
N GLN A 49 -13.08 4.35 -32.37
CA GLN A 49 -14.01 3.57 -33.19
C GLN A 49 -15.28 3.14 -32.45
N GLY A 50 -15.46 3.52 -31.17
CA GLY A 50 -16.63 3.14 -30.38
C GLY A 50 -16.72 1.64 -30.08
N LYS A 51 -15.62 0.88 -30.20
CA LYS A 51 -15.58 -0.57 -29.90
C LYS A 51 -15.21 -0.84 -28.45
N LEU A 52 -14.54 0.10 -27.79
CA LEU A 52 -14.21 0.07 -26.37
C LEU A 52 -14.69 1.32 -25.66
N ARG A 53 -15.09 1.17 -24.39
CA ARG A 53 -15.40 2.26 -23.49
C ARG A 53 -14.34 2.35 -22.40
N LYS A 54 -13.76 3.54 -22.22
CA LYS A 54 -12.80 3.83 -21.16
C LYS A 54 -13.57 4.15 -19.87
N LEU A 55 -13.23 3.47 -18.78
CA LEU A 55 -13.83 3.65 -17.46
C LEU A 55 -12.72 3.87 -16.41
N GLY A 56 -13.02 4.60 -15.34
CA GLY A 56 -12.07 4.96 -14.28
C GLY A 56 -11.19 6.18 -14.60
N GLU A 57 -10.47 6.65 -13.58
CA GLU A 57 -9.58 7.82 -13.66
C GLU A 57 -8.13 7.46 -13.33
N THR A 58 -7.18 8.17 -13.96
CA THR A 58 -5.72 8.03 -13.75
C THR A 58 -5.19 6.59 -13.77
N ARG A 59 -4.80 6.03 -12.62
CA ARG A 59 -4.23 4.67 -12.49
C ARG A 59 -5.29 3.58 -12.43
N GLY A 60 -6.55 3.94 -12.22
CA GLY A 60 -7.70 3.01 -12.21
C GLY A 60 -8.38 2.86 -13.56
N VAL A 61 -7.74 3.29 -14.66
CA VAL A 61 -8.34 3.19 -16.00
C VAL A 61 -8.42 1.73 -16.45
N PHE A 62 -9.61 1.32 -16.88
CA PHE A 62 -9.85 0.04 -17.52
C PHE A 62 -10.78 0.20 -18.74
N TYR A 63 -10.78 -0.81 -19.60
CA TYR A 63 -11.52 -0.82 -20.84
C TYR A 63 -12.49 -2.00 -20.87
N VAL A 64 -13.71 -1.75 -21.33
CA VAL A 64 -14.74 -2.76 -21.59
C VAL A 64 -15.22 -2.61 -23.03
N ARG A 65 -15.82 -3.64 -23.62
CA ARG A 65 -16.45 -3.46 -24.94
C ARG A 65 -17.61 -2.48 -24.84
N ALA A 66 -17.80 -1.69 -25.89
CA ALA A 66 -18.85 -0.68 -25.92
C ALA A 66 -20.26 -1.27 -25.92
N ASP A 67 -20.42 -2.49 -26.45
CA ASP A 67 -21.66 -3.28 -26.47
C ASP A 67 -21.95 -4.00 -25.15
N THR A 68 -21.03 -3.95 -24.18
CA THR A 68 -21.27 -4.50 -22.85
C THR A 68 -22.23 -3.57 -22.10
N PRO A 69 -23.43 -4.06 -21.68
CA PRO A 69 -24.34 -3.26 -20.87
C PRO A 69 -23.59 -2.70 -19.65
N PRO A 70 -23.83 -1.43 -19.24
CA PRO A 70 -23.27 -0.93 -18.00
C PRO A 70 -23.81 -1.81 -16.88
N ALA A 71 -22.98 -2.73 -16.41
CA ALA A 71 -23.40 -3.63 -15.35
C ALA A 71 -23.59 -2.81 -14.06
N PRO A 72 -24.54 -3.21 -13.21
CA PRO A 72 -25.04 -2.37 -12.13
C PRO A 72 -23.89 -1.90 -11.25
N ALA A 73 -23.74 -0.58 -11.16
CA ALA A 73 -22.76 0.07 -10.31
C ALA A 73 -23.50 0.90 -9.26
N VAL A 74 -23.14 0.68 -7.99
CA VAL A 74 -23.62 1.48 -6.88
C VAL A 74 -22.58 2.55 -6.59
N THR A 75 -22.94 3.82 -6.72
CA THR A 75 -22.11 4.94 -6.27
C THR A 75 -22.89 5.80 -5.31
N VAL A 76 -22.36 5.99 -4.11
CA VAL A 76 -23.01 6.73 -3.03
C VAL A 76 -21.99 7.65 -2.40
N SER A 77 -22.39 8.89 -2.13
CA SER A 77 -21.60 9.85 -1.37
C SER A 77 -22.49 10.42 -0.29
N LYS A 78 -22.05 10.31 0.97
CA LYS A 78 -22.80 10.82 2.11
C LYS A 78 -21.86 11.48 3.12
N THR A 79 -22.31 12.61 3.64
CA THR A 79 -21.61 13.36 4.69
C THR A 79 -22.35 13.18 5.99
N TYR A 80 -21.63 12.81 7.04
CA TYR A 80 -22.15 12.59 8.39
C TYR A 80 -21.60 13.64 9.33
N LEU A 81 -22.40 14.03 10.35
CA LEU A 81 -21.85 14.68 11.52
C LEU A 81 -21.02 13.67 12.29
N ARG A 82 -19.82 14.07 12.73
CA ARG A 82 -18.90 13.18 13.47
C ARG A 82 -19.41 12.87 14.88
N LYS A 83 -20.00 13.86 15.56
CA LYS A 83 -20.46 13.72 16.96
C LYS A 83 -21.60 12.70 17.02
N GLY A 84 -21.42 11.65 17.82
CA GLY A 84 -22.40 10.58 17.99
C GLY A 84 -22.49 9.62 16.80
N LEU A 85 -21.53 9.66 15.86
CA LEU A 85 -21.46 8.70 14.76
C LEU A 85 -20.85 7.39 15.26
N ALA A 86 -21.45 6.26 14.89
CA ALA A 86 -20.93 4.92 15.11
C ALA A 86 -20.66 4.25 13.75
N GLU A 87 -19.44 3.73 13.56
CA GLU A 87 -18.96 3.22 12.28
C GLU A 87 -19.71 1.97 11.80
N ASP A 88 -20.08 1.10 12.73
CA ASP A 88 -20.80 -0.15 12.51
C ASP A 88 -22.23 0.13 12.04
N GLU A 89 -22.93 1.07 12.69
CA GLU A 89 -24.28 1.50 12.29
C GLU A 89 -24.28 2.12 10.89
N VAL A 90 -23.27 2.93 10.57
CA VAL A 90 -23.10 3.52 9.23
C VAL A 90 -22.92 2.43 8.20
N PHE A 91 -22.03 1.46 8.46
CA PHE A 91 -21.80 0.36 7.54
C PHE A 91 -23.06 -0.49 7.35
N ASP A 92 -23.75 -0.88 8.44
CA ASP A 92 -24.93 -1.72 8.36
C ASP A 92 -26.11 -1.03 7.67
N ARG A 93 -26.24 0.28 7.81
CA ARG A 93 -27.20 1.08 7.05
C ARG A 93 -26.87 1.05 5.56
N MET A 94 -25.62 1.30 5.17
CA MET A 94 -25.19 1.25 3.76
C MET A 94 -25.32 -0.17 3.19
N ARG A 95 -24.98 -1.19 3.96
CA ARG A 95 -25.11 -2.62 3.61
C ARG A 95 -26.54 -2.98 3.23
N ARG A 96 -27.52 -2.50 4.00
CA ARG A 96 -28.95 -2.74 3.78
C ARG A 96 -29.49 -1.94 2.59
N ILE A 97 -29.34 -0.61 2.62
CA ILE A 97 -29.91 0.28 1.59
C ILE A 97 -29.38 -0.07 0.19
N HIS A 98 -28.10 -0.43 0.09
CA HIS A 98 -27.46 -0.72 -1.18
C HIS A 98 -27.31 -2.22 -1.48
N ARG A 99 -27.97 -3.08 -0.70
CA ARG A 99 -28.02 -4.55 -0.92
C ARG A 99 -26.63 -5.19 -1.10
N LEU A 100 -25.65 -4.77 -0.29
CA LEU A 100 -24.25 -5.16 -0.50
C LEU A 100 -23.99 -6.67 -0.37
N LYS A 101 -24.83 -7.37 0.41
CA LYS A 101 -24.80 -8.84 0.53
C LYS A 101 -25.03 -9.57 -0.79
N GLU A 102 -25.75 -8.95 -1.72
CA GLU A 102 -26.04 -9.54 -3.03
C GLU A 102 -24.99 -9.15 -4.07
N LEU A 103 -24.29 -8.04 -3.83
CA LEU A 103 -23.26 -7.52 -4.74
C LEU A 103 -21.88 -8.12 -4.47
N LEU A 104 -21.58 -8.44 -3.20
CA LEU A 104 -20.25 -8.87 -2.77
C LEU A 104 -20.27 -10.32 -2.28
N PRO A 105 -19.32 -11.18 -2.71
CA PRO A 105 -19.09 -12.45 -2.05
C PRO A 105 -18.80 -12.27 -0.57
N LEU A 106 -19.18 -13.25 0.26
CA LEU A 106 -19.09 -13.14 1.72
C LEU A 106 -17.69 -12.74 2.21
N ASN A 107 -16.64 -13.39 1.71
CA ASN A 107 -15.26 -13.10 2.09
C ASN A 107 -14.84 -11.66 1.74
N VAL A 108 -15.32 -11.12 0.61
CA VAL A 108 -15.07 -9.74 0.19
C VAL A 108 -15.87 -8.79 1.07
N LEU A 109 -17.12 -9.10 1.37
CA LEU A 109 -17.97 -8.31 2.25
C LEU A 109 -17.38 -8.18 3.65
N ASP A 110 -16.81 -9.25 4.20
CA ASP A 110 -16.19 -9.24 5.53
C ASP A 110 -14.92 -8.39 5.57
N LEU A 111 -14.03 -8.55 4.59
CA LEU A 111 -12.84 -7.68 4.44
C LEU A 111 -13.24 -6.21 4.27
N PHE A 112 -14.27 -5.97 3.44
CA PHE A 112 -14.75 -4.63 3.15
C PHE A 112 -15.40 -3.98 4.37
N ARG A 113 -16.18 -4.75 5.15
CA ARG A 113 -16.76 -4.33 6.43
C ARG A 113 -15.67 -3.93 7.42
N TYR A 114 -14.73 -4.83 7.69
CA TYR A 114 -13.63 -4.61 8.63
C TYR A 114 -12.84 -3.35 8.25
N ALA A 115 -12.38 -3.26 6.99
CA ALA A 115 -11.64 -2.11 6.52
C ALA A 115 -12.45 -0.81 6.63
N PHE A 116 -13.73 -0.85 6.29
CA PHE A 116 -14.58 0.33 6.37
C PHE A 116 -14.74 0.83 7.80
N THR A 117 -15.04 -0.07 8.75
CA THR A 117 -15.26 0.30 10.15
C THR A 117 -13.98 0.81 10.78
N GLU A 118 -12.83 0.15 10.56
CA GLU A 118 -11.54 0.61 11.07
C GLU A 118 -11.19 2.02 10.59
N ILE A 119 -11.39 2.31 9.30
CA ILE A 119 -11.05 3.62 8.73
C ILE A 119 -12.04 4.70 9.17
N LEU A 120 -13.34 4.39 9.25
CA LEU A 120 -14.34 5.34 9.72
C LEU A 120 -14.17 5.63 11.22
N ASN A 121 -13.88 4.62 12.03
CA ASN A 121 -13.61 4.80 13.46
C ASN A 121 -12.38 5.71 13.67
N ASN A 122 -11.30 5.48 12.92
CA ASN A 122 -10.14 6.38 12.93
C ASN A 122 -10.52 7.84 12.62
N ALA A 123 -11.42 8.07 11.66
CA ALA A 123 -11.91 9.41 11.36
C ALA A 123 -12.79 9.97 12.51
N ILE A 124 -13.61 9.14 13.16
CA ILE A 124 -14.47 9.55 14.29
C ILE A 124 -13.63 9.93 15.52
N GLU A 125 -12.64 9.12 15.87
CA GLU A 125 -11.82 9.28 17.07
C GLU A 125 -10.78 10.39 16.93
N HIS A 126 -10.13 10.49 15.77
CA HIS A 126 -8.87 11.25 15.67
C HIS A 126 -8.95 12.50 14.78
N SER A 127 -9.90 12.59 13.85
CA SER A 127 -9.92 13.72 12.91
C SER A 127 -10.13 15.07 13.61
N ARG A 128 -10.87 15.11 14.71
CA ARG A 128 -11.42 16.34 15.33
C ARG A 128 -12.26 17.19 14.35
N SER A 129 -12.68 16.64 13.21
CA SER A 129 -13.54 17.34 12.27
C SER A 129 -14.99 17.40 12.76
N THR A 130 -15.77 18.35 12.28
CA THR A 130 -17.23 18.38 12.53
C THR A 130 -17.95 17.32 11.70
N ARG A 131 -17.43 17.02 10.52
CA ARG A 131 -18.06 16.17 9.51
C ARG A 131 -17.07 15.19 8.90
N VAL A 132 -17.57 14.01 8.56
CA VAL A 132 -16.84 12.97 7.84
C VAL A 132 -17.64 12.62 6.60
N ARG A 133 -16.98 12.56 5.44
CA ARG A 133 -17.58 12.18 4.16
C ARG A 133 -17.19 10.76 3.82
N VAL A 134 -18.17 9.96 3.47
CA VAL A 134 -18.02 8.58 3.03
C VAL A 134 -18.48 8.48 1.59
N LEU A 135 -17.65 7.89 0.74
CA LEU A 135 -18.02 7.49 -0.61
C LEU A 135 -17.92 5.98 -0.72
N LEU A 136 -18.93 5.38 -1.33
CA LEU A 136 -18.98 3.96 -1.65
C LEU A 136 -19.12 3.82 -3.16
N HIS A 137 -18.30 2.97 -3.75
CA HIS A 137 -18.39 2.62 -5.16
C HIS A 137 -18.22 1.12 -5.33
N ILE A 138 -19.23 0.46 -5.89
CA ILE A 138 -19.19 -0.95 -6.22
C ILE A 138 -19.60 -1.08 -7.67
N ASP A 139 -18.71 -1.62 -8.47
CA ASP A 139 -18.95 -1.92 -9.88
C ASP A 139 -18.84 -3.44 -10.10
N PRO A 140 -18.96 -3.97 -11.32
CA PRO A 140 -18.83 -5.41 -11.63
C PRO A 140 -17.52 -6.08 -11.17
N TYR A 141 -16.51 -5.29 -10.82
CA TYR A 141 -15.12 -5.72 -10.76
C TYR A 141 -14.46 -5.44 -9.42
N LEU A 142 -14.77 -4.29 -8.81
CA LEU A 142 -14.17 -3.84 -7.56
C LEU A 142 -15.21 -3.30 -6.60
N ALA A 143 -14.87 -3.39 -5.32
CA ALA A 143 -15.52 -2.68 -4.24
C ALA A 143 -14.52 -1.65 -3.70
N ARG A 144 -14.99 -0.41 -3.58
CA ARG A 144 -14.18 0.73 -3.13
C ARG A 144 -14.95 1.57 -2.15
N PHE A 145 -14.28 2.02 -1.11
CA PHE A 145 -14.78 3.12 -0.30
C PHE A 145 -13.71 4.21 -0.14
N VAL A 146 -14.18 5.41 0.18
CA VAL A 146 -13.35 6.54 0.57
C VAL A 146 -13.93 7.14 1.84
N VAL A 147 -13.11 7.33 2.85
CA VAL A 147 -13.43 8.12 4.04
C VAL A 147 -12.58 9.37 4.01
N GLU A 148 -13.20 10.52 4.18
CA GLU A 148 -12.52 11.82 4.16
C GLU A 148 -13.03 12.74 5.25
N ASP A 149 -12.09 13.37 5.96
CA ASP A 149 -12.32 14.41 6.94
C ASP A 149 -11.49 15.66 6.61
N ALA A 150 -11.94 16.82 7.11
CA ALA A 150 -11.20 18.10 7.02
C ALA A 150 -10.51 18.46 8.35
N GLY A 151 -10.13 17.43 9.11
CA GLY A 151 -9.61 17.51 10.46
C GLY A 151 -8.11 17.80 10.55
N THR A 152 -7.50 17.36 11.65
CA THR A 152 -6.07 17.54 11.95
C THR A 152 -5.17 16.80 10.97
N GLY A 153 -5.61 15.68 10.41
CA GLY A 153 -4.79 14.85 9.52
C GLY A 153 -4.06 13.73 10.26
N ILE A 154 -3.95 12.57 9.63
CA ILE A 154 -3.40 11.35 10.23
C ILE A 154 -1.93 11.51 10.64
N PHE A 155 -1.08 12.07 9.77
CA PHE A 155 0.35 12.20 10.07
C PHE A 155 0.60 13.21 11.19
N ALA A 156 -0.14 14.32 11.21
CA ALA A 156 -0.12 15.28 12.32
C ALA A 156 -0.61 14.64 13.63
N THR A 157 -1.66 13.80 13.58
CA THR A 157 -2.18 13.08 14.75
C THR A 157 -1.12 12.14 15.32
N ILE A 158 -0.50 11.30 14.47
CA ILE A 158 0.56 10.37 14.87
C ILE A 158 1.76 11.15 15.42
N ARG A 159 2.19 12.21 14.73
CA ARG A 159 3.28 13.08 15.17
C ARG A 159 3.03 13.61 16.59
N ASN A 160 1.86 14.17 16.83
CA ASN A 160 1.52 14.74 18.14
C ASN A 160 1.39 13.66 19.22
N LYS A 161 0.81 12.50 18.89
CA LYS A 161 0.64 11.39 19.83
C LYS A 161 1.98 10.81 20.31
N PHE A 162 2.94 10.69 19.41
CA PHE A 162 4.25 10.09 19.68
C PHE A 162 5.38 11.12 19.87
N HIS A 163 5.04 12.41 19.96
CA HIS A 163 6.00 13.52 20.10
C HIS A 163 7.13 13.48 19.06
N LEU A 164 6.77 13.17 17.82
CA LEU A 164 7.73 13.05 16.72
C LEU A 164 8.08 14.44 16.16
N PRO A 165 9.30 14.63 15.64
CA PRO A 165 9.77 15.94 15.18
C PRO A 165 8.97 16.49 14.00
N ASP A 166 8.53 15.61 13.08
CA ASP A 166 7.84 16.00 11.86
C ASP A 166 6.88 14.91 11.35
N GLU A 167 6.04 15.26 10.36
CA GLU A 167 5.07 14.35 9.75
C GLU A 167 5.72 13.24 8.91
N TYR A 168 6.93 13.44 8.40
CA TYR A 168 7.68 12.39 7.70
C TYR A 168 8.13 11.29 8.67
N THR A 169 8.50 11.68 9.89
CA THR A 169 8.82 10.74 10.97
C THR A 169 7.57 10.00 11.43
N ALA A 170 6.41 10.66 11.43
CA ALA A 170 5.12 10.00 11.67
C ALA A 170 4.75 9.00 10.57
N LEU A 171 4.99 9.34 9.30
CA LEU A 171 4.87 8.41 8.18
C LEU A 171 5.79 7.19 8.36
N GLN A 172 7.05 7.42 8.74
CA GLN A 172 8.02 6.37 9.00
C GLN A 172 7.56 5.43 10.11
N GLU A 173 7.01 5.97 11.20
CA GLU A 173 6.41 5.18 12.28
C GLU A 173 5.25 4.32 11.77
N LEU A 174 4.36 4.88 10.94
CA LEU A 174 3.25 4.14 10.34
C LEU A 174 3.74 3.01 9.41
N LEU A 175 4.81 3.25 8.64
CA LEU A 175 5.37 2.29 7.70
C LEU A 175 6.09 1.12 8.35
N LYS A 176 6.64 1.29 9.56
CA LYS A 176 7.34 0.21 10.27
C LYS A 176 6.42 -0.95 10.62
N GLY A 177 5.10 -0.72 10.71
CA GLY A 177 4.12 -1.76 11.00
C GLY A 177 4.28 -2.40 12.39
N LYS A 178 3.18 -2.91 12.95
CA LYS A 178 3.12 -3.58 14.27
C LYS A 178 3.76 -2.80 15.43
N THR A 179 3.03 -1.84 15.99
CA THR A 179 3.27 -1.35 17.34
C THR A 179 2.44 -2.16 18.36
N THR A 180 2.59 -3.48 18.38
CA THR A 180 1.86 -4.35 19.33
C THR A 180 2.57 -4.40 20.69
N THR A 181 2.43 -3.35 21.49
CA THR A 181 2.40 -3.44 22.97
C THR A 181 1.69 -2.22 23.53
N ALA A 182 0.41 -2.39 23.88
CA ALA A 182 -0.13 -2.00 25.19
C ALA A 182 -1.64 -2.27 25.18
N ALA A 183 -2.10 -3.04 26.18
CA ALA A 183 -3.49 -3.07 26.56
C ALA A 183 -3.97 -1.63 26.81
N ARG A 184 -5.01 -1.21 26.07
CA ARG A 184 -5.63 0.14 26.00
C ARG A 184 -5.04 1.08 24.93
N GLY A 185 -5.55 0.93 23.69
CA GLY A 185 -5.54 1.98 22.67
C GLY A 185 -5.01 1.54 21.30
N HIS A 186 -5.84 0.82 20.54
CA HIS A 186 -5.52 0.13 19.28
C HIS A 186 -5.31 1.04 18.04
N THR A 187 -4.66 2.20 18.15
CA THR A 187 -4.73 3.21 17.05
C THR A 187 -3.87 2.89 15.80
N GLY A 188 -3.01 1.87 15.83
CA GLY A 188 -2.10 1.53 14.72
C GLY A 188 -2.38 0.18 14.04
N GLU A 189 -3.06 -0.74 14.72
CA GLU A 189 -3.35 -2.08 14.20
C GLU A 189 -4.38 -2.03 13.07
N GLY A 190 -5.44 -1.25 13.27
CA GLY A 190 -6.52 -1.09 12.29
C GLY A 190 -6.03 -0.66 10.91
N ILE A 191 -5.15 0.34 10.85
CA ILE A 191 -4.57 0.82 9.58
C ILE A 191 -3.66 -0.23 8.96
N PHE A 192 -2.82 -0.89 9.77
CA PHE A 192 -1.92 -1.94 9.28
C PHE A 192 -2.69 -3.09 8.65
N PHE A 193 -3.65 -3.69 9.37
CA PHE A 193 -4.44 -4.80 8.83
C PHE A 193 -5.31 -4.39 7.66
N THR A 194 -5.92 -3.20 7.72
CA THR A 194 -6.68 -2.64 6.58
C THR A 194 -5.80 -2.51 5.33
N SER A 195 -4.57 -2.03 5.49
CA SER A 195 -3.62 -1.90 4.38
C SER A 195 -3.26 -3.23 3.73
N ARG A 196 -3.26 -4.35 4.48
CA ARG A 196 -2.97 -5.70 3.98
C ARG A 196 -4.21 -6.38 3.38
N ALA A 197 -5.38 -6.10 3.94
CA ALA A 197 -6.67 -6.57 3.45
C ALA A 197 -6.98 -6.06 2.03
N ALA A 198 -6.59 -4.83 1.73
CA ALA A 198 -6.84 -4.20 0.44
C ALA A 198 -6.10 -4.88 -0.73
N ASP A 199 -6.58 -4.70 -1.96
CA ASP A 199 -5.69 -4.81 -3.12
C ASP A 199 -4.87 -3.53 -3.28
N SER A 200 -5.50 -2.38 -3.04
CA SER A 200 -4.83 -1.10 -2.96
C SER A 200 -5.48 -0.21 -1.91
N MET A 201 -4.65 0.46 -1.11
CA MET A 201 -5.07 1.45 -0.13
C MET A 201 -4.25 2.73 -0.31
N GLU A 202 -4.91 3.88 -0.35
CA GLU A 202 -4.28 5.18 -0.45
C GLU A 202 -4.65 6.04 0.77
N ILE A 203 -3.65 6.64 1.41
CA ILE A 203 -3.80 7.61 2.50
C ILE A 203 -3.22 8.94 2.02
N MET A 204 -4.01 10.00 2.06
CA MET A 204 -3.59 11.35 1.72
C MET A 204 -3.87 12.28 2.90
N SER A 205 -2.85 13.00 3.34
CA SER A 205 -3.00 14.02 4.39
C SER A 205 -1.88 15.04 4.28
N HIS A 206 -2.22 16.32 4.38
CA HIS A 206 -1.29 17.43 4.14
C HIS A 206 -0.52 17.26 2.83
N GLN A 207 0.81 17.20 2.90
CA GLN A 207 1.69 17.08 1.73
C GLN A 207 2.08 15.62 1.44
N ILE A 208 1.56 14.64 2.20
CA ILE A 208 1.97 13.25 2.10
C ILE A 208 0.85 12.41 1.47
N GLY A 209 1.19 11.73 0.36
CA GLY A 209 0.41 10.66 -0.23
C GLY A 209 1.11 9.32 -0.06
N LEU A 210 0.52 8.41 0.70
CA LEU A 210 0.98 7.04 0.91
C LEU A 210 0.06 6.07 0.16
N THR A 211 0.63 5.13 -0.57
CA THR A 211 -0.13 4.09 -1.28
C THR A 211 0.46 2.72 -0.99
N TYR A 212 -0.37 1.82 -0.47
CA TYR A 212 -0.12 0.39 -0.42
C TYR A 212 -0.72 -0.24 -1.68
N ASP A 213 0.09 -0.90 -2.51
CA ASP A 213 -0.35 -1.66 -3.67
C ASP A 213 0.05 -3.13 -3.50
N ASN A 214 -0.87 -3.91 -2.96
CA ASN A 214 -0.63 -5.32 -2.69
C ASN A 214 -0.73 -6.19 -3.94
N ARG A 215 -1.08 -5.63 -5.12
CA ARG A 215 -1.10 -6.38 -6.38
C ARG A 215 0.31 -6.62 -6.91
N ILE A 216 1.22 -5.70 -6.60
CA ILE A 216 2.64 -5.78 -6.93
C ILE A 216 3.53 -5.89 -5.69
N ASP A 217 2.92 -6.07 -4.53
CA ASP A 217 3.54 -6.06 -3.19
C ASP A 217 4.51 -4.89 -2.99
N ASP A 218 4.03 -3.67 -3.24
CA ASP A 218 4.84 -2.47 -3.11
C ASP A 218 4.11 -1.34 -2.37
N VAL A 219 4.89 -0.38 -1.87
CA VAL A 219 4.40 0.81 -1.18
C VAL A 219 5.07 2.02 -1.80
N PHE A 220 4.30 3.09 -1.95
CA PHE A 220 4.74 4.33 -2.57
C PHE A 220 4.44 5.50 -1.66
N VAL A 221 5.41 6.40 -1.53
CA VAL A 221 5.25 7.70 -0.89
C VAL A 221 5.46 8.75 -1.96
N ARG A 222 4.57 9.72 -2.03
CA ARG A 222 4.67 10.87 -2.92
C ARG A 222 4.31 12.14 -2.17
N GLU A 223 4.93 13.24 -2.58
CA GLU A 223 4.46 14.56 -2.19
C GLU A 223 3.19 14.87 -2.98
N ILE A 224 2.19 15.44 -2.31
CA ILE A 224 0.91 15.84 -2.90
C ILE A 224 0.65 17.31 -2.61
N ARG A 225 -0.22 17.93 -3.41
CA ARG A 225 -0.73 19.27 -3.10
C ARG A 225 -1.38 19.23 -1.71
N GLN A 226 -1.03 20.20 -0.87
CA GLN A 226 -1.47 20.29 0.50
C GLN A 226 -2.99 20.07 0.62
N LYS A 227 -3.36 19.02 1.36
CA LYS A 227 -4.74 18.68 1.69
C LYS A 227 -5.01 18.89 3.17
N ARG A 228 -6.14 19.50 3.51
CA ARG A 228 -6.60 19.56 4.89
C ARG A 228 -7.19 18.20 5.31
N GLY A 229 -6.88 17.75 6.53
CA GLY A 229 -7.42 16.51 7.10
C GLY A 229 -6.85 15.24 6.47
N THR A 230 -7.63 14.17 6.50
CA THR A 230 -7.24 12.85 5.97
C THR A 230 -8.24 12.39 4.93
N ARG A 231 -7.73 11.82 3.83
CA ARG A 231 -8.51 11.01 2.90
C ARG A 231 -7.90 9.62 2.83
N VAL A 232 -8.69 8.60 3.15
CA VAL A 232 -8.32 7.20 2.99
C VAL A 232 -9.21 6.57 1.93
N ALA A 233 -8.61 5.95 0.93
CA ALA A 233 -9.31 5.17 -0.07
C ALA A 233 -8.89 3.71 0.00
N PHE A 234 -9.85 2.81 0.04
CA PHE A 234 -9.64 1.36 0.07
C PHE A 234 -10.27 0.75 -1.18
N GLU A 235 -9.58 -0.19 -1.80
CA GLU A 235 -10.04 -0.91 -2.98
C GLU A 235 -9.71 -2.40 -2.88
N ILE A 236 -10.69 -3.23 -3.21
CA ILE A 236 -10.54 -4.69 -3.32
C ILE A 236 -11.30 -5.22 -4.53
N SER A 237 -10.74 -6.21 -5.21
CA SER A 237 -11.46 -6.95 -6.25
C SER A 237 -12.63 -7.72 -5.66
N ARG A 238 -13.78 -7.70 -6.36
CA ARG A 238 -14.93 -8.57 -6.06
C ARG A 238 -14.63 -10.06 -6.26
N ARG A 239 -13.49 -10.39 -6.88
CA ARG A 239 -12.99 -11.77 -7.06
C ARG A 239 -11.82 -12.11 -6.15
N SER A 240 -11.52 -11.24 -5.19
CA SER A 240 -10.46 -11.50 -4.24
C SER A 240 -10.73 -12.83 -3.52
N ARG A 241 -9.70 -13.67 -3.46
CA ARG A 241 -9.71 -14.91 -2.67
C ARG A 241 -9.18 -14.70 -1.26
N LYS A 242 -8.79 -13.47 -0.92
CA LYS A 242 -8.34 -13.11 0.42
C LYS A 242 -9.47 -13.38 1.41
N LYS A 243 -9.07 -13.81 2.61
CA LYS A 243 -9.92 -13.97 3.79
C LYS A 243 -9.32 -13.16 4.91
N LEU A 244 -10.17 -12.58 5.76
CA LEU A 244 -9.73 -11.72 6.85
C LEU A 244 -8.89 -12.52 7.86
N GLU A 245 -9.28 -13.78 8.10
CA GLU A 245 -8.54 -14.71 8.97
C GLU A 245 -7.13 -14.94 8.45
N THR A 246 -6.95 -15.14 7.15
CA THR A 246 -5.61 -15.33 6.56
C THR A 246 -4.76 -14.05 6.66
N VAL A 247 -5.37 -12.87 6.56
CA VAL A 247 -4.67 -11.60 6.79
C VAL A 247 -4.24 -11.51 8.25
N PHE A 248 -5.10 -11.88 9.20
CA PHE A 248 -4.70 -11.92 10.60
C PHE A 248 -3.64 -12.99 10.84
N GLU A 249 -3.84 -14.26 10.50
CA GLU A 249 -2.90 -15.36 10.72
C GLU A 249 -1.50 -15.08 10.16
N ALA A 250 -1.39 -14.48 8.97
CA ALA A 250 -0.09 -14.10 8.39
C ALA A 250 0.71 -13.13 9.26
N PHE A 251 0.04 -12.39 10.14
CA PHE A 251 0.64 -11.40 11.02
C PHE A 251 0.31 -11.60 12.52
N ALA A 252 -0.52 -12.58 12.88
CA ALA A 252 -1.05 -12.87 14.21
C ALA A 252 -0.94 -14.35 14.60
N GLY A 253 -0.31 -15.19 13.76
CA GLY A 253 0.28 -16.51 14.07
C GLY A 253 -0.08 -17.13 15.42
N ARG A 254 -1.18 -17.89 15.43
CA ARG A 254 -1.65 -19.03 16.25
C ARG A 254 -1.26 -19.24 17.74
N GLN A 255 -0.31 -18.56 18.37
CA GLN A 255 -0.03 -18.70 19.80
C GLN A 255 0.27 -17.32 20.42
N PHE A 256 -0.46 -16.99 21.47
CA PHE A 256 -0.42 -15.72 22.20
C PHE A 256 0.91 -15.53 22.96
N ASP A 257 1.99 -15.18 22.25
CA ASP A 257 3.24 -14.61 22.80
C ASP A 257 3.79 -13.50 21.89
N TYR A 258 2.90 -12.57 21.51
CA TYR A 258 3.08 -11.54 20.47
C TYR A 258 3.95 -10.33 20.81
N GLN A 259 4.96 -10.46 21.67
CA GLN A 259 5.90 -9.35 21.87
C GLN A 259 6.96 -9.35 20.74
N PHE A 260 6.66 -8.60 19.69
CA PHE A 260 7.59 -8.08 18.68
C PHE A 260 8.51 -9.09 17.97
N ALA A 261 7.96 -10.17 17.41
CA ALA A 261 8.79 -11.20 16.78
C ALA A 261 9.50 -10.75 15.49
N ARG A 262 8.82 -10.09 14.54
CA ARG A 262 9.39 -9.73 13.23
C ARG A 262 8.75 -8.48 12.61
N THR A 263 9.57 -7.63 12.01
CA THR A 263 9.14 -6.51 11.14
C THR A 263 9.92 -6.49 9.82
N SER A 264 9.36 -5.85 8.79
CA SER A 264 10.01 -5.63 7.49
C SER A 264 9.96 -4.17 7.10
N VAL A 265 11.12 -3.58 6.85
CA VAL A 265 11.33 -2.16 6.58
C VAL A 265 11.85 -2.00 5.16
N ARG A 266 11.05 -1.36 4.31
CA ARG A 266 11.46 -0.99 2.94
C ARG A 266 12.30 0.26 2.98
N VAL A 267 13.61 0.12 2.82
CA VAL A 267 14.59 1.21 3.01
C VAL A 267 14.24 2.41 2.14
N LYS A 268 13.83 2.18 0.88
CA LYS A 268 13.47 3.23 -0.08
C LYS A 268 12.39 4.21 0.39
N LEU A 269 11.56 3.85 1.38
CA LEU A 269 10.47 4.69 1.87
C LEU A 269 10.91 5.72 2.92
N PHE A 270 12.15 5.60 3.42
CA PHE A 270 12.65 6.41 4.54
C PHE A 270 13.39 7.68 4.09
N LYS A 271 13.48 7.92 2.78
CA LYS A 271 14.04 9.14 2.20
C LYS A 271 13.44 9.42 0.81
N GLY A 272 12.34 10.17 0.75
CA GLY A 272 11.80 10.81 -0.46
C GLY A 272 12.06 10.09 -1.79
N THR A 273 12.70 10.77 -2.74
CA THR A 273 13.11 10.24 -4.06
C THR A 273 14.53 9.66 -4.08
N ALA A 274 15.20 9.54 -2.92
CA ALA A 274 16.58 9.15 -2.87
C ALA A 274 16.74 7.62 -2.89
N ASP A 275 17.45 7.14 -3.89
CA ASP A 275 17.89 5.76 -4.02
C ASP A 275 19.31 5.55 -3.44
N PHE A 276 19.87 6.55 -2.76
CA PHE A 276 21.20 6.50 -2.13
C PHE A 276 21.19 7.10 -0.72
N TYR A 277 21.69 6.33 0.26
CA TYR A 277 21.70 6.66 1.69
C TYR A 277 23.15 6.73 2.17
N VAL A 278 23.58 7.79 2.86
CA VAL A 278 25.01 8.04 3.11
C VAL A 278 25.35 8.10 4.60
N SER A 279 24.50 8.78 5.36
CA SER A 279 24.82 9.26 6.71
C SER A 279 24.35 8.32 7.81
N ARG A 280 25.03 8.38 8.96
CA ARG A 280 24.58 7.72 10.20
C ARG A 280 23.21 8.22 10.67
N SER A 281 22.94 9.52 10.51
CA SER A 281 21.66 10.11 10.90
C SER A 281 20.48 9.57 10.08
N GLU A 282 20.68 9.21 8.81
CA GLU A 282 19.67 8.49 8.02
C GLU A 282 19.43 7.08 8.54
N ALA A 283 20.49 6.35 8.90
CA ALA A 283 20.36 5.02 9.48
C ALA A 283 19.65 5.06 10.85
N ARG A 284 19.98 6.02 11.72
CA ARG A 284 19.30 6.19 13.02
C ARG A 284 17.80 6.47 12.88
N ARG A 285 17.40 7.29 11.90
CA ARG A 285 15.97 7.54 11.61
C ARG A 285 15.25 6.27 11.16
N LEU A 286 15.90 5.49 10.28
CA LEU A 286 15.37 4.19 9.86
C LEU A 286 15.22 3.24 11.07
N LEU A 287 16.22 3.18 11.94
CA LEU A 287 16.26 2.29 13.10
C LEU A 287 15.36 2.72 14.28
N HIS A 288 14.92 3.98 14.34
CA HIS A 288 14.14 4.51 15.46
C HIS A 288 12.94 3.62 15.80
N GLY A 289 12.82 3.15 17.04
CA GLY A 289 11.72 2.31 17.48
C GLY A 289 11.73 0.87 16.93
N LEU A 290 12.76 0.45 16.19
CA LEU A 290 12.91 -0.95 15.75
C LEU A 290 13.57 -1.84 16.82
N ASP A 291 14.17 -1.26 17.85
CA ASP A 291 14.80 -1.91 18.99
C ASP A 291 13.84 -2.76 19.84
N ARG A 292 12.54 -2.59 19.64
CA ARG A 292 11.50 -3.43 20.23
C ARG A 292 11.38 -4.82 19.56
N PHE A 293 11.85 -5.00 18.32
CA PHE A 293 11.66 -6.25 17.56
C PHE A 293 12.82 -7.24 17.71
N LYS A 294 12.51 -8.54 17.70
CA LYS A 294 13.50 -9.63 17.71
C LYS A 294 14.11 -9.89 16.33
N HIS A 295 13.38 -9.58 15.26
CA HIS A 295 13.84 -9.77 13.88
C HIS A 295 13.40 -8.59 13.00
N ILE A 296 14.36 -7.95 12.34
CA ILE A 296 14.14 -6.83 11.42
C ILE A 296 14.64 -7.23 10.05
N VAL A 297 13.74 -7.28 9.07
CA VAL A 297 14.08 -7.45 7.65
C VAL A 297 14.27 -6.08 7.01
N LEU A 298 15.46 -5.79 6.51
CA LEU A 298 15.78 -4.56 5.79
C LEU A 298 15.74 -4.82 4.28
N ASP A 299 14.70 -4.32 3.61
CA ASP A 299 14.51 -4.50 2.16
C ASP A 299 15.16 -3.34 1.37
N PHE A 300 16.24 -3.67 0.65
CA PHE A 300 17.02 -2.75 -0.17
C PHE A 300 16.57 -2.71 -1.64
N LYS A 301 15.41 -3.28 -1.98
CA LYS A 301 14.85 -3.23 -3.34
C LYS A 301 14.71 -1.77 -3.82
N GLY A 302 15.32 -1.47 -4.96
CA GLY A 302 15.29 -0.13 -5.57
C GLY A 302 16.29 0.88 -4.98
N ILE A 303 17.20 0.43 -4.12
CA ILE A 303 18.33 1.25 -3.65
C ILE A 303 19.50 1.09 -4.62
N ARG A 304 20.07 2.20 -5.11
CA ARG A 304 21.29 2.22 -5.94
C ARG A 304 22.52 1.86 -5.11
N GLY A 305 22.62 2.36 -3.89
CA GLY A 305 23.73 2.08 -2.99
C GLY A 305 23.56 2.71 -1.61
N ILE A 306 24.46 2.36 -0.70
CA ILE A 306 24.56 2.94 0.63
C ILE A 306 26.00 3.37 0.90
N GLY A 307 26.20 4.44 1.66
CA GLY A 307 27.50 4.92 2.10
C GLY A 307 27.97 4.19 3.37
N GLN A 308 29.26 4.30 3.64
CA GLN A 308 29.90 3.65 4.78
C GLN A 308 29.24 4.04 6.11
N GLY A 309 28.94 5.32 6.34
CA GLY A 309 28.31 5.78 7.58
C GLY A 309 26.94 5.14 7.82
N PHE A 310 26.13 4.99 6.77
CA PHE A 310 24.83 4.33 6.85
C PHE A 310 24.97 2.83 7.15
N ALA A 311 25.83 2.12 6.42
CA ALA A 311 26.07 0.69 6.61
C ALA A 311 26.64 0.38 8.00
N ASP A 312 27.60 1.19 8.45
CA ASP A 312 28.26 1.09 9.74
C ASP A 312 27.28 1.25 10.92
N GLU A 313 26.36 2.22 10.83
CA GLU A 313 25.37 2.42 11.88
C GLU A 313 24.38 1.24 11.96
N LEU A 314 23.94 0.68 10.82
CA LEU A 314 23.00 -0.44 10.78
C LEU A 314 23.64 -1.76 11.25
N PHE A 315 24.72 -2.19 10.60
CA PHE A 315 25.23 -3.55 10.70
C PHE A 315 26.35 -3.72 11.74
N ARG A 316 26.92 -2.61 12.24
CA ARG A 316 27.92 -2.65 13.30
C ARG A 316 27.41 -2.00 14.58
N VAL A 317 27.03 -0.72 14.54
CA VAL A 317 26.67 0.02 15.77
C VAL A 317 25.36 -0.48 16.37
N PHE A 318 24.29 -0.55 15.57
CA PHE A 318 22.99 -1.01 16.07
C PHE A 318 23.00 -2.50 16.41
N ALA A 319 23.58 -3.34 15.54
CA ALA A 319 23.74 -4.77 15.81
C ALA A 319 24.52 -5.04 17.11
N ALA A 320 25.60 -4.29 17.38
CA ALA A 320 26.36 -4.42 18.63
C ALA A 320 25.58 -3.94 19.86
N ARG A 321 24.78 -2.87 19.74
CA ARG A 321 23.92 -2.37 20.82
C ARG A 321 22.73 -3.28 21.11
N HIS A 322 22.26 -4.02 20.11
CA HIS A 322 21.08 -4.87 20.20
C HIS A 322 21.38 -6.31 19.73
N PRO A 323 22.23 -7.06 20.46
CA PRO A 323 22.72 -8.38 20.02
C PRO A 323 21.62 -9.46 19.94
N ARG A 324 20.47 -9.21 20.58
CA ARG A 324 19.30 -10.10 20.54
C ARG A 324 18.40 -9.88 19.32
N ILE A 325 18.70 -8.87 18.50
CA ILE A 325 17.91 -8.54 17.31
C ILE A 325 18.60 -9.10 16.08
N ALA A 326 17.91 -9.97 15.36
CA ALA A 326 18.33 -10.42 14.04
C ALA A 326 18.07 -9.31 13.02
N LEU A 327 19.13 -8.83 12.35
CA LEU A 327 19.04 -7.91 11.22
C LEU A 327 19.27 -8.68 9.91
N GLU A 328 18.24 -8.79 9.08
CA GLU A 328 18.27 -9.53 7.82
C GLU A 328 18.19 -8.56 6.61
N PRO A 329 19.30 -8.30 5.89
CA PRO A 329 19.25 -7.54 4.65
C PRO A 329 18.73 -8.41 3.50
N VAL A 330 17.70 -7.94 2.79
CA VAL A 330 17.14 -8.59 1.58
C VAL A 330 17.16 -7.65 0.38
N HIS A 331 17.18 -8.23 -0.82
CA HIS A 331 17.24 -7.50 -2.11
C HIS A 331 18.40 -6.48 -2.23
N ALA A 332 19.53 -6.73 -1.55
CA ALA A 332 20.73 -5.91 -1.68
C ALA A 332 21.39 -6.13 -3.06
N ASN A 333 21.62 -5.05 -3.80
CA ASN A 333 22.42 -5.10 -5.03
C ASN A 333 23.92 -5.26 -4.72
N ALA A 334 24.76 -5.42 -5.74
CA ALA A 334 26.20 -5.62 -5.57
C ALA A 334 26.91 -4.50 -4.76
N ALA A 335 26.57 -3.23 -5.00
CA ALA A 335 27.13 -2.08 -4.30
C ALA A 335 26.70 -2.04 -2.83
N VAL A 336 25.40 -2.29 -2.56
CA VAL A 336 24.86 -2.38 -1.20
C VAL A 336 25.52 -3.53 -0.45
N ALA A 337 25.57 -4.73 -1.04
CA ALA A 337 26.14 -5.92 -0.42
C ALA A 337 27.65 -5.74 -0.10
N ALA A 338 28.40 -5.05 -0.97
CA ALA A 338 29.81 -4.72 -0.71
C ALA A 338 29.96 -3.83 0.54
N MET A 339 29.11 -2.82 0.68
CA MET A 339 29.14 -1.91 1.84
C MET A 339 28.69 -2.58 3.13
N ILE A 340 27.69 -3.48 3.08
CA ILE A 340 27.28 -4.29 4.23
C ILE A 340 28.44 -5.17 4.71
N ARG A 341 29.11 -5.89 3.78
CA ARG A 341 30.28 -6.72 4.12
C ARG A 341 31.40 -5.89 4.74
N HIS A 342 31.68 -4.71 4.18
CA HIS A 342 32.71 -3.81 4.70
C HIS A 342 32.39 -3.34 6.14
N ALA A 343 31.13 -3.02 6.43
CA ALA A 343 30.70 -2.61 7.78
C ALA A 343 30.79 -3.75 8.81
N MET A 344 30.47 -4.99 8.40
CA MET A 344 30.55 -6.17 9.27
C MET A 344 31.99 -6.65 9.51
N ASN A 345 32.87 -6.49 8.52
CA ASN A 345 34.27 -6.91 8.58
C ASN A 345 35.20 -5.72 8.31
N PRO A 346 35.43 -4.82 9.28
CA PRO A 346 36.22 -3.60 9.10
C PRO A 346 37.73 -3.78 8.80
N GLY A 347 38.18 -4.97 8.38
CA GLY A 347 39.57 -5.30 8.05
C GLY A 347 39.81 -5.92 6.66
N ALA A 348 38.78 -6.19 5.86
CA ALA A 348 38.96 -6.77 4.52
C ALA A 348 39.12 -5.67 3.46
N VAL A 349 40.35 -5.22 3.24
CA VAL A 349 40.71 -4.31 2.14
C VAL A 349 40.57 -5.07 0.81
N PRO A 350 39.87 -4.56 -0.21
CA PRO A 350 39.93 -5.13 -1.56
C PRO A 350 41.39 -5.01 -2.04
N GLY A 351 42.00 -6.15 -2.37
CA GLY A 351 43.42 -6.27 -2.64
C GLY A 351 43.96 -5.13 -3.50
N ARG A 352 45.06 -4.52 -3.02
CA ARG A 352 45.99 -3.77 -3.87
C ARG A 352 46.27 -4.64 -5.09
N ILE A 353 45.89 -4.15 -6.27
CA ILE A 353 46.43 -4.63 -7.54
C ILE A 353 47.95 -4.45 -7.42
N ARG A 354 48.68 -5.57 -7.24
CA ARG A 354 50.12 -5.57 -7.42
C ARG A 354 50.38 -5.27 -8.89
N ARG A 355 51.19 -4.23 -9.10
CA ARG A 355 51.67 -3.79 -10.41
C ARG A 355 52.31 -4.92 -11.18
#